data_AF-A0A7Y0X6F7-F1
#
_entry.id   AF-A0A7Y0X6F7-F1
#
_cell.length_a   1.000
_cell.length_b   1.000
_cell.length_c   1.000
_cell.angle_alpha   90.00
_cell.angle_beta   90.00
_cell.angle_gamma   90.00
#
_symmetry.space_group_name_H-M   'P 1'
#
loop_
_entity.id
_entity.type
_entity.pdbx_description
1 polymer ?
#
loop_
_entity_poly.entity_id
_entity_poly.type
_entity_poly.pdbx_seq_one_letter_code
_entity_poly.pdbx_strand_id
1 'polypeptide(L)' 'SANQLIYRLTGLMMPVDHMPDWLLGLPTDADKFQLSPTNTLHALHKQIGLNDWSIAYQRYGDVQWHEQSLPLPNKL' A
#
# COMPACT_ATOMS: atom_id res chain seq x y z
N SER A 1 -13.08 -15.38 4.85
CA SER A 1 -11.82 -14.81 4.30
C SER A 1 -10.98 -14.20 5.42
N ALA A 2 -9.70 -13.91 5.17
CA ALA A 2 -8.81 -13.27 6.16
C ALA A 2 -9.34 -11.91 6.65
N ASN A 3 -9.94 -11.11 5.74
CA ASN A 3 -10.62 -9.84 6.09
C ASN A 3 -11.68 -10.01 7.18
N GLN A 4 -12.52 -11.05 7.09
CA GLN A 4 -13.59 -11.29 8.08
C GLN A 4 -13.05 -11.66 9.46
N LEU A 5 -11.93 -12.39 9.52
CA LEU A 5 -11.32 -12.79 10.78
C LEU A 5 -10.69 -11.58 11.49
N ILE A 6 -9.94 -10.76 10.74
CA ILE A 6 -9.33 -9.54 11.27
C ILE A 6 -10.40 -8.59 11.79
N TYR A 7 -11.46 -8.35 11.02
CA TYR A 7 -12.57 -7.52 11.49
C TYR A 7 -13.19 -8.04 12.79
N ARG A 8 -13.40 -9.35 12.92
CA ARG A 8 -13.95 -9.94 14.15
C ARG A 8 -13.02 -9.81 15.36
N LEU A 9 -11.70 -9.77 15.14
CA LEU A 9 -10.71 -9.71 16.20
C LEU A 9 -10.34 -8.29 16.61
N THR A 10 -10.37 -7.33 15.69
CA THR A 10 -9.88 -5.96 15.93
C THR A 10 -10.93 -4.88 15.73
N GLY A 11 -12.07 -5.21 15.11
CA GLY A 11 -13.06 -4.23 14.64
C GLY A 11 -12.59 -3.44 13.41
N LEU A 12 -11.38 -3.69 12.90
CA LEU A 12 -10.83 -2.97 11.74
C LEU A 12 -11.21 -3.70 10.46
N MET A 13 -11.90 -2.99 9.57
CA MET A 13 -12.07 -3.44 8.19
C MET A 13 -10.78 -3.08 7.45
N MET A 14 -9.94 -4.05 7.13
CA MET A 14 -8.66 -3.86 6.43
C MET A 14 -8.68 -4.61 5.09
N PRO A 15 -8.01 -4.10 4.03
CA PRO A 15 -8.04 -4.71 2.72
C PRO A 15 -6.85 -5.65 2.54
N VAL A 16 -6.85 -6.79 3.25
CA VAL A 16 -5.64 -7.61 3.39
C VAL A 16 -5.21 -8.31 2.11
N ASP A 17 -6.10 -8.38 1.12
CA ASP A 17 -5.79 -8.93 -0.20
C ASP A 17 -4.89 -7.97 -1.02
N HIS A 18 -4.90 -6.66 -0.72
CA HIS A 18 -4.15 -5.65 -1.46
C HIS A 18 -3.08 -4.93 -0.62
N MET A 19 -3.29 -4.85 0.71
CA MET A 19 -2.41 -4.12 1.62
C MET A 19 -0.94 -4.57 1.52
N PRO A 20 -0.59 -5.86 1.42
CA PRO A 20 0.82 -6.27 1.31
C PRO A 20 1.54 -5.61 0.14
N ASP A 21 0.89 -5.54 -1.02
CA ASP A 21 1.42 -4.89 -2.21
C ASP A 21 1.54 -3.38 -2.03
N TRP A 22 0.54 -2.74 -1.41
CA TRP A 22 0.57 -1.30 -1.14
C TRP A 22 1.70 -0.92 -0.19
N LEU A 23 1.97 -1.73 0.83
CA LEU A 23 3.11 -1.51 1.74
C LEU A 23 4.46 -1.58 1.01
N LEU A 24 4.54 -2.31 -0.09
CA LEU A 24 5.71 -2.40 -0.96
C LEU A 24 5.76 -1.29 -2.03
N GLY A 25 4.76 -0.40 -2.07
CA GLY A 25 4.67 0.65 -3.07
C GLY A 25 4.17 0.16 -4.43
N LEU A 26 3.46 -0.96 -4.48
CA LEU A 26 2.85 -1.49 -5.70
C LEU A 26 1.36 -1.06 -5.76
N PRO A 27 0.90 -0.41 -6.84
CA PRO A 27 -0.48 0.08 -6.94
C PRO A 27 -1.47 -1.01 -7.39
N THR A 28 -1.28 -2.26 -6.93
CA THR A 28 -2.12 -3.40 -7.32
C THR A 28 -3.59 -3.09 -7.04
N ASP A 29 -4.40 -3.18 -8.10
CA ASP A 29 -5.83 -2.90 -8.12
C ASP A 29 -6.25 -1.55 -7.52
N ALA A 30 -5.38 -0.54 -7.54
CA ALA A 30 -5.74 0.82 -7.12
C ALA A 30 -6.65 1.48 -8.15
N ASP A 31 -7.66 2.22 -7.69
CA ASP A 31 -8.54 2.98 -8.60
C ASP A 31 -7.81 4.21 -9.17
N LYS A 32 -7.01 4.85 -8.33
CA LYS A 32 -6.16 5.99 -8.70
C LYS A 32 -4.84 5.93 -7.95
N PHE A 33 -3.77 6.35 -8.63
CA PHE A 33 -2.48 6.56 -7.98
C PHE A 33 -1.74 7.73 -8.63
N GLN A 34 -0.79 8.28 -7.89
CA GLN A 34 0.11 9.33 -8.36
C GLN A 34 1.54 8.88 -8.13
N LEU A 35 2.40 9.12 -9.13
CA LEU A 35 3.83 8.87 -9.03
C LEU A 35 4.56 10.14 -8.62
N SER A 36 5.65 9.96 -7.87
CA SER A 36 6.65 10.99 -7.63
C SER A 36 7.53 11.17 -8.89
N PRO A 37 8.34 12.25 -8.95
CA PRO A 37 9.33 12.41 -10.01
C PRO A 37 10.38 11.28 -10.10
N THR A 38 10.57 10.52 -9.01
CA THR A 38 11.48 9.36 -8.97
C THR A 38 10.77 8.05 -9.35
N ASN A 39 9.59 8.12 -9.95
CA ASN A 39 8.77 6.96 -10.38
C ASN A 39 8.39 6.00 -9.24
N THR A 40 8.29 6.50 -8.01
CA THR A 40 7.74 5.75 -6.87
C THR A 40 6.32 6.23 -6.57
N LEU A 41 5.50 5.44 -5.87
CA LEU A 41 4.17 5.92 -5.47
C LEU A 41 4.29 7.13 -4.54
N HIS A 42 3.51 8.17 -4.81
CA HIS A 42 3.30 9.32 -3.95
C HIS A 42 1.95 9.25 -3.22
N ALA A 43 0.91 8.80 -3.93
CA ALA A 43 -0.42 8.62 -3.38
C ALA A 43 -1.14 7.43 -4.03
N LEU A 44 -1.99 6.75 -3.26
CA LEU A 44 -2.86 5.67 -3.72
C LEU A 44 -4.26 5.84 -3.13
N HIS A 45 -5.27 5.69 -3.98
CA HIS A 45 -6.68 5.70 -3.59
C HIS A 45 -7.38 4.45 -4.09
N LYS A 46 -8.21 3.84 -3.23
CA LYS A 46 -9.06 2.72 -3.59
C LYS A 46 -10.35 2.68 -2.76
N GLN A 47 -11.47 2.43 -3.43
CA GLN A 47 -12.74 2.13 -2.78
C GLN A 47 -12.94 0.62 -2.65
N ILE A 48 -13.20 0.15 -1.43
CA ILE A 48 -13.51 -1.27 -1.14
C ILE A 48 -14.81 -1.34 -0.38
N GLY A 49 -15.88 -1.73 -1.08
CA GLY A 49 -17.23 -1.65 -0.56
C GLY A 49 -17.61 -0.19 -0.26
N LEU A 50 -17.85 0.12 1.01
CA LEU A 50 -18.19 1.46 1.49
C LEU A 50 -16.99 2.23 2.08
N ASN A 51 -15.80 1.65 2.05
CA ASN A 51 -14.61 2.27 2.63
C ASN A 51 -13.70 2.85 1.55
N ASP A 52 -13.29 4.10 1.75
CA ASP A 52 -12.28 4.78 0.95
C ASP A 52 -10.91 4.68 1.62
N TRP A 53 -9.98 4.02 0.94
CA TRP A 53 -8.58 3.93 1.33
C TRP A 53 -7.79 5.03 0.65
N SER A 54 -7.04 5.79 1.44
CA SER A 54 -6.13 6.81 0.96
C SER A 54 -4.79 6.61 1.65
N ILE A 55 -3.74 6.34 0.87
CA ILE A 55 -2.37 6.15 1.35
C ILE A 55 -1.52 7.25 0.75
N ALA A 56 -0.85 8.01 1.62
CA ALA A 56 0.23 8.90 1.23
C ALA A 56 1.56 8.16 1.42
N TYR A 57 2.51 8.34 0.52
CA TYR A 57 3.85 7.75 0.66
C TYR A 57 4.82 8.88 0.94
N GLN A 58 5.28 8.98 2.17
CA GLN A 58 6.03 10.14 2.65
C GLN A 58 7.53 10.00 2.42
N ARG A 59 8.05 8.77 2.50
CA ARG A 59 9.49 8.53 2.37
C ARG A 59 9.79 7.12 1.91
N TYR A 60 10.81 7.04 1.06
CA TYR A 60 11.41 5.81 0.59
C TYR A 60 12.80 5.64 1.20
N GLY A 61 13.20 4.39 1.39
CA GLY A 61 14.55 4.01 1.75
C GLY A 61 15.03 2.93 0.80
N ASP A 62 16.33 2.95 0.53
CA ASP A 62 16.98 1.93 -0.26
C ASP A 62 17.15 0.65 0.55
N VAL A 63 16.61 -0.44 0.01
CA VAL A 63 16.77 -1.79 0.57
C VAL A 63 17.57 -2.62 -0.41
N GLN A 64 18.68 -3.20 0.08
CA GLN A 64 19.48 -4.14 -0.70
C GLN A 64 18.70 -5.45 -0.85
N TRP A 65 18.35 -5.79 -2.09
CA TRP A 65 17.68 -7.02 -2.44
C TRP A 65 18.46 -7.73 -3.55
N HIS A 66 19.10 -8.84 -3.19
CA HIS A 66 20.07 -9.52 -4.05
C HIS A 66 21.17 -8.54 -4.50
N GLU A 67 21.36 -8.37 -5.81
CA GLU A 67 22.36 -7.47 -6.40
C GLU A 67 21.78 -6.08 -6.76
N GLN A 68 20.57 -5.76 -6.28
CA GLN A 68 19.85 -4.54 -6.64
C GLN A 68 19.44 -3.74 -5.40
N SER A 69 19.55 -2.42 -5.50
CA SER A 69 18.99 -1.50 -4.51
C SER A 69 17.58 -1.12 -4.95
N LEU A 70 16.58 -1.48 -4.13
CA LEU A 70 15.18 -1.17 -4.40
C LEU A 70 14.67 -0.07 -3.46
N PRO A 71 14.03 0.98 -3.99
CA PRO A 71 13.37 1.98 -3.15
C PRO A 71 12.07 1.40 -2.61
N LEU A 72 11.97 1.22 -1.28
CA LEU A 72 10.74 0.78 -0.62
C LEU A 72 10.18 1.86 0.30
N PRO A 73 8.84 1.98 0.43
CA PRO A 73 8.24 2.86 1.42
C PRO A 73 8.71 2.49 2.83
N ASN A 74 9.18 3.48 3.58
CA ASN A 74 9.49 3.31 5.01
C ASN A 74 8.67 4.25 5.90
N LYS A 75 7.80 5.07 5.28
CA LYS A 75 6.83 5.92 5.96
C LYS A 75 5.63 6.21 5.04
N LEU A 76 4.44 5.94 5.56
CA LEU A 76 3.14 6.29 4.97
C LEU A 76 2.54 7.50 5.71
#